data_AF-A0AAJ7E9F8-F1
#
_entry.id   AF-A0AAJ7E9F8-F1
#
_cell.length_a   1.000
_cell.length_b   1.000
_cell.length_c   1.000
_cell.angle_alpha   90.00
_cell.angle_beta   90.00
_cell.angle_gamma   90.00
#
_symmetry.space_group_name_H-M   'P 1'
#
loop_
_entity.id
_entity.type
_entity.pdbx_description
1 polymer ?
#
loop_
_entity_poly.entity_id
_entity_poly.type
_entity_poly.pdbx_seq_one_letter_code
_entity_poly.pdbx_strand_id
1 'polypeptide(L)'
;AKAHILGPADLYVKTGSALSLTCILSQGPHDLGTIFWYKGSNIIEYKEVEGNEVAMEPRIRLKTEWTEQLTSRLTIEKLTPGDSGNYSCVPTMAEASSVNVHVIN
;
A
#
# COMPACT_ATOMS: atom_id res chain seq x y z
N ALA A 1 12.42 -14.89 -0.77
CA ALA A 1 12.12 -13.45 -0.88
C ALA A 1 10.99 -13.11 0.08
N LYS A 2 11.01 -11.93 0.71
CA LYS A 2 9.91 -11.49 1.56
C LYS A 2 9.66 -10.00 1.35
N ALA A 3 8.39 -9.61 1.26
CA ALA A 3 8.01 -8.22 1.27
C ALA A 3 8.21 -7.61 2.66
N HIS A 4 8.49 -6.32 2.72
CA HIS A 4 8.60 -5.60 3.97
C HIS A 4 7.85 -4.27 3.88
N ILE A 5 6.85 -4.10 4.76
CA ILE A 5 6.21 -2.80 4.95
C ILE A 5 7.09 -1.97 5.88
N LEU A 6 7.50 -0.79 5.41
CA LEU A 6 8.31 0.13 6.19
C LEU A 6 7.50 0.74 7.33
N GLY A 7 8.14 0.87 8.49
CA GLY A 7 7.54 1.46 9.69
C GLY A 7 7.20 0.43 10.77
N PRO A 8 6.45 0.84 11.81
CA PRO A 8 6.05 -0.03 12.90
C PRO A 8 4.98 -1.04 12.46
N ALA A 9 4.83 -2.13 13.21
CA ALA A 9 3.79 -3.14 12.99
C ALA A 9 2.37 -2.61 13.30
N ASP A 10 2.27 -1.60 14.17
CA ASP A 10 1.02 -0.93 14.55
C ASP A 10 1.19 0.58 14.33
N LEU A 11 0.32 1.15 13.49
CA LEU A 11 0.36 2.54 13.07
C LEU A 11 -0.90 3.27 13.54
N TYR A 12 -0.72 4.44 14.15
CA TYR A 12 -1.81 5.29 14.62
C TYR A 12 -1.85 6.57 13.81
N VAL A 13 -2.98 6.85 13.17
CA VAL A 13 -3.16 7.97 12.24
C VAL A 13 -4.45 8.71 12.57
N LYS A 14 -4.50 10.02 12.33
CA LYS A 14 -5.68 10.83 12.69
C LYS A 14 -6.75 10.79 11.60
N THR A 15 -8.00 10.92 12.01
CA THR A 15 -9.12 11.09 11.09
C THR A 15 -8.91 12.36 10.26
N GLY A 16 -9.24 12.29 8.96
CA GLY A 16 -9.05 13.37 8.01
C GLY A 16 -7.62 13.55 7.48
N SER A 17 -6.61 12.87 8.06
CA SER A 17 -5.25 12.89 7.52
C SER A 17 -5.07 11.90 6.37
N ALA A 18 -3.83 11.75 5.91
CA ALA A 18 -3.43 10.76 4.91
C ALA A 18 -2.68 9.58 5.57
N LEU A 19 -2.90 8.37 5.05
CA LEU A 19 -2.11 7.17 5.32
C LEU A 19 -1.18 6.92 4.13
N SER A 20 0.10 6.63 4.39
CA SER A 20 1.06 6.24 3.37
C SER A 20 1.80 4.99 3.83
N LEU A 21 1.54 3.85 3.19
CA LEU A 21 2.23 2.60 3.43
C LEU A 21 3.18 2.30 2.28
N THR A 22 4.44 1.98 2.61
CA THR A 22 5.46 1.64 1.61
C THR A 22 5.88 0.20 1.82
N CYS A 23 5.69 -0.62 0.80
CA CYS A 23 6.13 -2.01 0.77
C CYS A 23 7.30 -2.16 -0.21
N ILE A 24 8.37 -2.79 0.26
CA ILE A 24 9.57 -3.06 -0.53
C ILE A 24 9.74 -4.56 -0.72
N LEU A 25 10.14 -4.99 -1.91
CA LEU A 25 10.52 -6.37 -2.19
C LEU A 25 12.00 -6.42 -2.54
N SER A 26 12.78 -7.00 -1.64
CA SER A 26 14.23 -7.15 -1.77
C SER A 26 14.59 -8.36 -2.64
N GLN A 27 14.30 -8.31 -3.95
CA GLN A 27 14.89 -9.20 -4.96
C GLN A 27 15.05 -8.50 -6.33
N GLY A 28 16.05 -8.96 -7.08
CA GLY A 28 16.58 -8.31 -8.29
C GLY A 28 15.77 -8.48 -9.58
N PRO A 29 16.27 -7.95 -10.71
CA PRO A 29 15.51 -7.52 -11.89
C PRO A 29 14.85 -8.60 -12.76
N HIS A 30 14.80 -9.86 -12.34
CA HIS A 30 14.39 -10.98 -13.21
C HIS A 30 13.12 -11.74 -12.80
N ASP A 31 12.46 -11.42 -11.68
CA ASP A 31 11.13 -11.95 -11.39
C ASP A 31 10.14 -10.79 -11.19
N LEU A 32 9.50 -10.38 -12.29
CA LEU A 32 8.48 -9.33 -12.33
C LEU A 32 7.20 -9.82 -11.64
N GLY A 33 7.22 -9.86 -10.32
CA GLY A 33 6.01 -10.05 -9.53
C GLY A 33 5.24 -8.74 -9.37
N THR A 34 3.90 -8.79 -9.42
CA THR A 34 3.05 -7.67 -8.98
C THR A 34 2.87 -7.70 -7.46
N ILE A 35 2.72 -6.52 -6.84
CA ILE A 35 2.32 -6.36 -5.44
C ILE A 35 0.85 -5.98 -5.38
N PHE A 36 0.05 -6.78 -4.69
CA PHE A 36 -1.33 -6.48 -4.37
C PHE A 36 -1.45 -5.97 -2.94
N TRP A 37 -2.39 -5.05 -2.71
CA TRP A 37 -2.71 -4.58 -1.37
C TRP A 37 -4.06 -5.10 -0.93
N TYR A 38 -4.12 -5.55 0.33
CA TYR A 38 -5.33 -6.05 0.97
C TYR A 38 -5.58 -5.29 2.26
N LYS A 39 -6.86 -5.13 2.60
CA LYS A 39 -7.33 -4.71 3.91
C LYS A 39 -8.18 -5.82 4.52
N GLY A 40 -7.65 -6.51 5.52
CA GLY A 40 -8.17 -7.79 5.97
C GLY A 40 -8.15 -8.78 4.82
N SER A 41 -9.30 -9.39 4.51
CA SER A 41 -9.45 -10.33 3.38
C SER A 41 -9.83 -9.68 2.05
N ASN A 42 -10.06 -8.36 2.01
CA ASN A 42 -10.53 -7.66 0.82
C ASN A 42 -9.36 -7.04 0.06
N ILE A 43 -9.32 -7.27 -1.25
CA ILE A 43 -8.38 -6.57 -2.13
C ILE A 43 -8.72 -5.08 -2.14
N ILE A 44 -7.70 -4.23 -2.08
CA ILE A 44 -7.88 -2.79 -2.22
C ILE A 44 -7.94 -2.48 -3.71
N GLU A 45 -9.10 -2.07 -4.19
CA GLU A 45 -9.26 -1.56 -5.55
C GLU A 45 -8.63 -0.17 -5.64
N TYR A 46 -7.74 0.01 -6.61
CA TYR A 46 -7.10 1.29 -6.91
C TYR A 46 -7.20 1.58 -8.40
N LYS A 47 -7.19 2.87 -8.74
CA LYS A 47 -6.96 3.30 -10.11
C LYS A 47 -5.48 3.67 -10.23
N GLU A 48 -4.78 3.00 -11.14
CA GLU A 48 -3.44 3.41 -11.52
C GLU A 48 -3.56 4.75 -12.26
N VAL A 49 -2.95 5.79 -11.70
CA VAL A 49 -3.04 7.13 -12.29
C VAL A 49 -2.02 7.20 -13.42
N GLU A 50 -2.44 6.89 -14.65
CA GLU A 50 -1.67 7.18 -15.85
C GLU A 50 -1.67 8.71 -16.08
N GLY A 51 -0.49 9.27 -16.37
CA GLY A 51 -0.12 10.67 -16.15
C GLY A 51 -0.90 11.78 -16.88
N ASN A 52 -2.02 11.48 -17.55
CA ASN A 52 -2.73 12.41 -18.43
C ASN A 52 -4.23 12.58 -18.10
N GLU A 53 -4.78 11.88 -17.11
CA GLU A 53 -6.19 12.02 -16.76
C GLU A 53 -6.42 13.13 -15.72
N VAL A 54 -7.05 14.23 -16.14
CA VAL A 54 -7.65 15.25 -15.26
C VAL A 54 -8.95 14.69 -14.65
N ALA A 55 -8.87 13.53 -14.03
CA ALA A 55 -9.93 12.98 -13.20
C ALA A 55 -9.65 13.36 -11.75
N MET A 56 -10.71 13.67 -10.98
CA MET A 56 -10.60 13.91 -9.53
C MET A 56 -9.65 12.89 -8.92
N GLU A 57 -8.59 13.36 -8.25
CA GLU A 57 -7.58 12.43 -7.78
C GLU A 57 -8.23 11.45 -6.79
N PRO A 58 -8.12 10.13 -7.03
CA PRO A 58 -8.82 9.15 -6.21
C PRO A 58 -8.29 9.21 -4.78
N ARG A 59 -9.20 8.97 -3.83
CA ARG A 59 -8.87 8.94 -2.39
C ARG A 59 -7.79 7.90 -2.09
N ILE A 60 -7.85 6.76 -2.77
CA ILE A 60 -6.90 5.66 -2.66
C ILE A 60 -6.04 5.67 -3.93
N ARG A 61 -4.72 5.68 -3.76
CA ARG A 61 -3.74 5.64 -4.84
C ARG A 61 -2.74 4.55 -4.59
N LEU A 62 -2.37 3.87 -5.67
CA LEU A 62 -1.24 2.96 -5.66
C LEU A 62 -0.20 3.47 -6.65
N LYS A 63 1.05 3.52 -6.19
CA LYS A 63 2.20 3.79 -7.05
C LYS A 63 3.18 2.64 -6.91
N THR A 64 3.48 1.96 -8.01
CA THR A 64 4.45 0.88 -8.03
C THR A 64 5.59 1.26 -8.96
N GLU A 65 6.82 1.24 -8.44
CA GLU A 65 8.01 1.67 -9.16
C GLU A 65 9.10 0.61 -9.05
N TRP A 66 9.78 0.37 -10.17
CA TRP A 66 10.98 -0.44 -10.23
C TRP A 66 12.17 0.48 -10.47
N THR A 67 13.03 0.65 -9.46
CA THR A 67 14.29 1.38 -9.58
C THR A 67 15.46 0.44 -9.24
N GLU A 68 15.81 0.36 -7.96
CA GLU A 68 16.81 -0.58 -7.44
C GLU A 68 16.14 -1.85 -6.88
N GLN A 69 14.90 -1.71 -6.42
CA GLN A 69 14.04 -2.76 -5.89
C GLN A 69 12.59 -2.41 -6.21
N LEU A 70 11.71 -3.43 -6.29
CA LEU A 70 10.28 -3.18 -6.46
C LEU A 70 9.72 -2.52 -5.20
N THR A 71 9.20 -1.30 -5.38
CA THR A 71 8.60 -0.52 -4.30
C THR A 71 7.15 -0.20 -4.65
N SER A 72 6.22 -0.59 -3.79
CA SER A 72 4.81 -0.27 -3.92
C SER A 72 4.35 0.61 -2.77
N ARG A 73 3.75 1.75 -3.11
CA ARG A 73 3.29 2.77 -2.15
C ARG A 73 1.78 2.93 -2.26
N LEU A 74 1.08 2.57 -1.19
CA LEU A 74 -0.36 2.77 -1.02
C LEU A 74 -0.59 4.07 -0.24
N THR A 75 -1.34 5.00 -0.84
CA THR A 75 -1.74 6.25 -0.21
C THR A 75 -3.26 6.29 -0.08
N ILE A 76 -3.77 6.60 1.12
CA ILE A 76 -5.19 6.80 1.39
C ILE A 76 -5.39 8.18 2.00
N GLU A 77 -6.01 9.07 1.25
CA GLU A 77 -6.35 10.43 1.69
C GLU A 77 -7.66 10.46 2.49
N LYS A 78 -7.87 11.53 3.27
CA LYS A 78 -9.10 11.80 4.02
C LYS A 78 -9.58 10.57 4.81
N LEU A 79 -8.72 10.08 5.70
CA LEU A 79 -8.99 8.89 6.49
C LEU A 79 -10.27 9.02 7.31
N THR A 80 -10.99 7.91 7.40
CA THR A 80 -12.17 7.73 8.26
C THR A 80 -11.87 6.66 9.30
N PRO A 81 -12.60 6.60 10.44
CA PRO A 81 -12.44 5.50 11.40
C PRO A 81 -12.59 4.11 10.77
N GLY A 82 -13.43 4.03 9.73
CA GLY A 82 -13.65 2.82 8.94
C GLY A 82 -12.43 2.37 8.14
N ASP A 83 -11.41 3.21 7.92
CA ASP A 83 -10.16 2.82 7.27
C ASP A 83 -9.23 2.02 8.21
N SER A 84 -9.53 1.91 9.50
CA SER A 84 -8.78 1.03 10.42
C SER A 84 -8.83 -0.42 9.96
N GLY A 85 -7.75 -1.17 10.20
CA GLY A 85 -7.67 -2.59 9.88
C GLY A 85 -6.24 -3.08 9.64
N ASN A 86 -6.12 -4.36 9.30
CA ASN A 86 -4.86 -4.97 8.92
C ASN A 86 -4.63 -4.77 7.42
N TYR A 87 -3.58 -4.06 7.06
CA TYR A 87 -3.17 -3.83 5.68
C TYR A 87 -2.04 -4.79 5.34
N SER A 88 -2.17 -5.52 4.24
CA SER A 88 -1.19 -6.50 3.79
C SER A 88 -0.70 -6.17 2.38
N CYS A 89 0.61 -6.15 2.18
CA CYS A 89 1.19 -6.18 0.84
C CYS A 89 1.56 -7.61 0.48
N VAL A 90 0.97 -8.10 -0.61
CA VAL A 90 1.02 -9.49 -1.04
C VAL A 90 1.66 -9.54 -2.43
N PRO A 91 2.97 -9.83 -2.52
CA PRO A 91 3.64 -10.06 -3.80
C PRO A 91 3.27 -11.44 -4.36
N THR A 92 3.27 -11.56 -5.69
CA THR A 92 2.97 -12.82 -6.39
C THR A 92 4.04 -13.92 -6.23
N MET A 93 5.29 -13.55 -5.96
CA MET A 93 6.44 -14.48 -5.92
C MET A 93 7.23 -14.44 -4.60
N ALA A 94 6.63 -13.92 -3.52
CA ALA A 94 7.31 -13.77 -2.24
C ALA A 94 6.35 -13.85 -1.05
N GLU A 95 6.88 -13.94 0.17
CA GLU A 95 6.07 -13.87 1.38
C GLU A 95 5.48 -12.46 1.58
N ALA A 96 4.22 -12.41 2.00
CA ALA A 96 3.51 -11.17 2.31
C ALA A 96 4.01 -10.51 3.61
N SER A 97 3.71 -9.22 3.75
CA SER A 97 3.92 -8.46 4.99
C SER A 97 2.67 -7.66 5.32
N SER A 98 2.42 -7.49 6.62
CA SER A 98 1.21 -6.85 7.12
C SER A 98 1.51 -5.81 8.20
N VAL A 99 0.64 -4.81 8.31
CA VAL A 99 0.67 -3.74 9.32
C VAL A 99 -0.75 -3.47 9.81
N ASN A 100 -0.93 -3.23 11.11
CA ASN A 100 -2.20 -2.81 11.67
C ASN A 100 -2.28 -1.28 11.65
N VAL A 101 -3.38 -0.75 11.12
CA VAL A 101 -3.64 0.69 11.09
C VAL A 101 -4.83 1.00 11.97
N HIS A 102 -4.65 1.97 12.85
CA HIS A 102 -5.63 2.48 13.79
C HIS A 102 -5.90 3.95 13.49
N VAL A 103 -7.08 4.25 12.95
CA VAL A 103 -7.51 5.63 12.72
C VAL A 103 -8.18 6.16 13.98
N ILE A 104 -7.58 7.20 14.58
CA ILE A 104 -8.02 7.83 15.82
C ILE A 104 -8.57 9.25 15.57
N ASN A 105 -9.29 9.82 16.52
CA ASN A 105 -9.83 11.18 16.46
C ASN A 105 -8.93 12.15 17.25
#